data_AF-A0A7K4IM57-F1
#
_entry.id   AF-A0A7K4IM57-F1
#
_cell.length_a   1.000
_cell.length_b   1.000
_cell.length_c   1.000
_cell.angle_alpha   90.00
_cell.angle_beta   90.00
_cell.angle_gamma   90.00
#
_symmetry.space_group_name_H-M   'P 1'
#
loop_
_entity.id
_entity.type
_entity.pdbx_description
1 polymer ?
#
loop_
_entity_poly.entity_id
_entity_poly.type
_entity_poly.pdbx_seq_one_letter_code
_entity_poly.pdbx_strand_id
1 'polypeptide(L)'
;MLDEERILAKVDELKSYIDELKQIIPKNLESYKSSIEKRRACERLLHISIECVMGICSIIVSNLRLGLPSEEGDIIKELREANVIT
;
A
#
# COMPACT_ATOMS: atom_id res chain seq x y z
N MET A 1 -12.29 3.44 17.99
CA MET A 1 -13.23 2.42 17.46
C MET A 1 -13.44 2.61 15.96
N LEU A 2 -13.88 3.78 15.49
CA LEU A 2 -14.08 4.03 14.04
C LEU A 2 -12.80 3.84 13.20
N ASP A 3 -11.63 4.18 13.73
CA ASP A 3 -10.37 4.10 12.96
C ASP A 3 -9.82 2.68 12.83
N GLU A 4 -10.12 1.79 13.79
CA GLU A 4 -9.74 0.38 13.71
C GLU A 4 -10.52 -0.33 12.60
N GLU A 5 -11.85 -0.15 12.56
CA GLU A 5 -12.70 -0.68 11.49
C GLU A 5 -12.28 -0.13 10.11
N ARG A 6 -11.91 1.15 10.04
CA ARG A 6 -11.37 1.77 8.82
C ARG A 6 -10.04 1.16 8.38
N ILE A 7 -9.13 0.90 9.31
CA ILE A 7 -7.85 0.23 9.01
C ILE A 7 -8.12 -1.19 8.51
N LEU A 8 -8.98 -1.96 9.18
CA LEU A 8 -9.31 -3.33 8.78
C LEU A 8 -9.94 -3.37 7.37
N ALA A 9 -10.87 -2.46 7.08
CA ALA A 9 -11.47 -2.36 5.75
C ALA A 9 -10.42 -2.06 4.67
N LYS A 10 -9.47 -1.15 4.93
CA LYS A 10 -8.36 -0.87 4.01
C LYS A 10 -7.40 -2.05 3.86
N VAL A 11 -7.15 -2.79 4.92
CA VAL A 11 -6.33 -4.01 4.86
C VAL A 11 -6.99 -5.06 3.97
N ASP A 12 -8.31 -5.23 4.06
CA ASP A 12 -9.04 -6.15 3.19
C ASP A 12 -9.07 -5.67 1.72
N GLU A 13 -9.20 -4.36 1.49
CA GLU A 13 -9.05 -3.75 0.17
C GLU A 13 -7.65 -4.01 -0.44
N LEU A 14 -6.59 -3.80 0.36
CA LEU A 14 -5.21 -4.09 -0.04
C LEU A 14 -5.02 -5.56 -0.40
N LYS A 15 -5.60 -6.50 0.36
CA LYS A 15 -5.54 -7.93 0.03
C LYS A 15 -6.14 -8.21 -1.34
N SER A 16 -7.29 -7.60 -1.68
CA SER A 16 -7.91 -7.75 -3.00
C SER A 16 -6.96 -7.31 -4.12
N TYR A 17 -6.35 -6.13 -3.99
CA TYR A 17 -5.42 -5.62 -5.00
C TYR A 17 -4.19 -6.51 -5.19
N ILE A 18 -3.64 -7.03 -4.09
CA ILE A 18 -2.50 -7.94 -4.13
C ILE A 18 -2.88 -9.28 -4.75
N ASP A 19 -4.06 -9.82 -4.45
CA ASP A 19 -4.52 -11.09 -5.02
C ASP A 19 -4.83 -10.96 -6.52
N GLU A 20 -5.43 -9.86 -6.95
CA GLU A 20 -5.59 -9.52 -8.37
C GLU A 20 -4.22 -9.40 -9.06
N LEU A 21 -3.24 -8.73 -8.44
CA LEU A 21 -1.90 -8.58 -9.00
C LEU A 21 -1.22 -9.95 -9.19
N LYS A 22 -1.33 -10.84 -8.21
CA LYS A 22 -0.80 -12.22 -8.30
C LYS A 22 -1.43 -13.01 -9.44
N GLN A 23 -2.70 -12.76 -9.77
CA GLN A 23 -3.39 -13.45 -10.87
C GLN A 23 -2.89 -13.00 -12.24
N ILE A 24 -2.50 -11.73 -12.38
CA ILE A 24 -2.12 -11.16 -13.68
C ILE A 24 -0.63 -11.06 -13.92
N ILE A 25 0.20 -11.23 -12.87
CA ILE A 25 1.65 -11.02 -12.96
C ILE A 25 2.29 -11.93 -14.03
N PRO A 26 3.06 -11.37 -14.97
CA PRO A 26 3.73 -12.16 -16.00
C PRO A 26 4.82 -13.06 -15.41
N LYS A 27 5.04 -14.23 -16.02
CA LYS A 27 6.05 -15.21 -15.57
C LYS A 27 7.50 -14.71 -15.68
N ASN A 28 7.75 -13.73 -16.55
CA ASN A 28 9.07 -13.18 -16.81
C ASN A 28 8.98 -11.76 -17.39
N LEU A 29 10.14 -11.09 -17.42
CA LEU A 29 10.26 -9.71 -17.89
C LEU A 29 9.87 -9.53 -19.36
N GLU A 30 10.17 -10.50 -20.23
CA GLU A 30 9.82 -10.42 -21.64
C GLU A 30 8.31 -10.43 -21.85
N SER A 31 7.59 -11.30 -21.12
CA SER A 31 6.12 -11.35 -21.11
C SER A 31 5.49 -10.07 -20.54
N TYR A 32 6.19 -9.40 -19.62
CA TYR A 32 5.77 -8.10 -19.09
C TYR A 32 5.95 -6.99 -20.13
N LYS A 33 7.08 -6.96 -20.84
CA LYS A 33 7.37 -5.95 -21.87
C LYS A 33 6.51 -6.11 -23.13
N SER A 34 6.15 -7.34 -23.50
CA SER A 34 5.45 -7.64 -24.74
C SER A 34 3.97 -7.24 -24.76
N SER A 35 3.37 -6.92 -23.61
CA SER A 35 1.95 -6.54 -23.50
C SER A 35 1.79 -5.23 -22.75
N ILE A 36 1.41 -4.18 -23.47
CA ILE A 36 1.12 -2.86 -22.89
C ILE A 36 0.00 -2.98 -21.84
N GLU A 37 -1.07 -3.72 -22.15
CA GLU A 37 -2.21 -3.90 -21.25
C GLU A 37 -1.81 -4.58 -19.94
N LYS A 38 -1.12 -5.74 -20.00
CA LYS A 38 -0.67 -6.43 -18.78
C LYS A 38 0.29 -5.59 -17.97
N ARG A 39 1.23 -4.91 -18.64
CA ARG A 39 2.16 -4.00 -17.98
C ARG A 39 1.42 -2.88 -17.25
N ARG A 40 0.50 -2.19 -17.92
CA ARG A 40 -0.31 -1.11 -17.33
C ARG A 40 -1.18 -1.60 -16.18
N ALA A 41 -1.78 -2.78 -16.31
CA ALA A 41 -2.57 -3.38 -15.24
C ALA A 41 -1.72 -3.69 -13.99
N CYS A 42 -0.53 -4.29 -14.18
CA CYS A 42 0.39 -4.55 -13.07
C CYS A 42 0.88 -3.25 -12.41
N GLU A 43 1.28 -2.25 -13.21
CA GLU A 43 1.71 -0.93 -12.73
C GLU A 43 0.60 -0.25 -11.93
N ARG A 44 -0.66 -0.30 -12.40
CA ARG A 44 -1.79 0.31 -11.70
C ARG A 44 -2.13 -0.40 -10.40
N LEU A 45 -2.20 -1.73 -10.40
CA LEU A 45 -2.46 -2.51 -9.17
C LEU A 45 -1.38 -2.28 -8.12
N LEU A 46 -0.11 -2.23 -8.52
CA LEU A 46 0.99 -1.88 -7.62
C LEU A 46 0.84 -0.46 -7.06
N HIS A 47 0.53 0.51 -7.92
CA HIS A 47 0.34 1.89 -7.50
C HIS A 47 -0.78 2.01 -6.46
N ILE A 48 -1.99 1.50 -6.74
CA ILE A 48 -3.11 1.60 -5.78
C ILE A 48 -2.86 0.81 -4.49
N SER A 49 -2.06 -0.27 -4.55
CA SER A 49 -1.64 -1.00 -3.36
C SER A 49 -0.76 -0.14 -2.46
N ILE A 50 0.21 0.59 -3.06
CA ILE A 50 1.06 1.53 -2.33
C ILE A 50 0.23 2.68 -1.75
N GLU A 51 -0.66 3.29 -2.53
CA GLU A 51 -1.57 4.35 -2.05
C GLU A 51 -2.42 3.85 -0.86
N CYS A 52 -2.91 2.61 -0.91
CA CYS A 52 -3.68 2.03 0.18
C CYS A 52 -2.85 1.85 1.45
N VAL A 53 -1.62 1.33 1.34
CA VAL A 53 -0.68 1.22 2.46
C VAL A 53 -0.38 2.60 3.07
N MET A 54 -0.09 3.60 2.24
CA MET A 54 0.17 4.97 2.71
C MET A 54 -1.04 5.55 3.45
N GLY A 55 -2.25 5.28 2.96
CA GLY A 55 -3.49 5.65 3.65
C GLY A 55 -3.65 4.98 5.02
N ILE A 56 -3.30 3.69 5.15
CA ILE A 56 -3.31 2.98 6.44
C ILE A 56 -2.29 3.61 7.39
N CYS A 57 -1.06 3.81 6.92
CA CYS A 57 0.01 4.42 7.71
C CYS A 57 -0.36 5.82 8.21
N SER A 58 -0.99 6.65 7.37
CA SER A 58 -1.48 7.98 7.74
C SER A 58 -2.52 7.95 8.86
N ILE A 59 -3.45 7.00 8.83
CA ILE A 59 -4.44 6.81 9.92
C ILE A 59 -3.72 6.44 11.23
N ILE A 60 -2.74 5.54 11.16
CA ILE A 60 -1.99 5.09 12.35
C ILE A 60 -1.18 6.24 12.95
N VAL A 61 -0.41 6.97 12.14
CA VAL A 61 0.38 8.13 12.59
C VAL A 61 -0.50 9.20 13.24
N SER A 62 -1.64 9.51 12.62
CA SER A 62 -2.62 10.48 13.14
C SER A 62 -3.17 10.06 14.51
N ASN A 63 -3.45 8.76 14.69
CA ASN A 63 -3.95 8.22 15.95
C ASN A 63 -2.89 8.17 17.05
N LEU A 64 -1.64 7.87 16.68
CA LEU A 64 -0.51 7.82 17.62
C LEU A 64 0.06 9.21 17.96
N ARG A 65 -0.42 10.27 17.30
CA ARG A 65 0.03 11.66 17.49
C ARG A 65 1.55 11.83 17.35
N LEU A 66 2.16 11.10 16.41
CA LEU A 66 3.62 11.07 16.21
C LEU A 66 4.20 12.38 15.66
N GLY A 67 3.34 13.34 15.31
CA GLY A 67 3.71 14.62 14.70
C GLY A 67 2.92 14.84 13.41
N LEU A 68 3.05 16.01 12.79
CA LEU A 68 2.64 16.19 11.40
C LEU A 68 3.83 15.74 10.54
N PRO A 69 3.70 14.69 9.71
CA PRO A 69 4.77 14.29 8.83
C PRO A 69 5.07 15.42 7.85
N SER A 70 6.33 15.81 7.74
CA SER A 70 6.77 16.88 6.84
C SER A 70 6.70 16.45 5.37
N GLU A 71 6.86 15.14 5.13
CA GLU A 71 6.78 14.46 3.82
C GLU A 71 6.26 13.01 3.94
N GLU A 72 5.76 12.40 2.85
CA GLU A 72 5.29 11.00 2.83
C GLU A 72 6.37 9.98 3.23
N GLY A 73 7.64 10.25 2.93
CA GLY A 73 8.77 9.42 3.34
C GLY A 73 8.99 9.38 4.86
N ASP A 74 8.52 10.40 5.59
CA ASP A 74 8.64 10.47 7.05
C ASP A 74 7.66 9.51 7.74
N ILE A 75 6.50 9.22 7.13
CA ILE A 75 5.46 8.36 7.73
C ILE A 75 6.00 6.96 8.03
N ILE A 76 6.69 6.33 7.08
CA ILE A 76 7.24 4.97 7.28
C ILE A 76 8.35 4.99 8.33
N LYS A 77 9.17 6.06 8.34
CA LYS A 77 10.24 6.23 9.32
C LYS A 77 9.68 6.40 10.74
N GLU A 78 8.67 7.25 10.92
CA GLU A 78 7.98 7.48 12.18
C GLU A 78 7.36 6.19 12.74
N LEU A 79 6.70 5.40 11.88
CA LEU A 79 6.10 4.13 12.29
C LEU A 79 7.15 3.10 12.72
N ARG A 80 8.31 3.07 12.06
CA ARG A 80 9.43 2.19 12.45
C ARG A 80 10.04 2.65 13.77
N GLU A 81 10.25 3.95 13.96
CA GLU A 81 10.75 4.53 15.22
C GLU A 81 9.78 4.27 16.39
N ALA A 82 8.48 4.25 16.13
CA ALA A 82 7.44 3.88 17.09
C ALA A 82 7.28 2.35 17.29
N ASN A 83 8.10 1.51 16.63
CA ASN A 83 8.02 0.03 16.66
C ASN A 83 6.66 -0.56 16.22
N VAL A 84 5.94 0.14 15.36
CA VAL A 84 4.68 -0.36 14.77
C VAL A 84 4.95 -1.31 13.60
N ILE A 85 6.01 -1.03 12.84
CA ILE A 85 6.49 -1.84 11.72
C ILE A 85 7.98 -2.16 11.91
N THR A 86 8.45 -3.26 11.32
CA THR A 86 9.82 -3.79 11.45
C THR A 86 10.65 -3.63 10.19
#